data_AF-A0A6A4GJM8-F1
#
_entry.id   AF-A0A6A4GJM8-F1
#
_cell.length_a   1.000
_cell.length_b   1.000
_cell.length_c   1.000
_cell.angle_alpha   90.00
_cell.angle_beta   90.00
_cell.angle_gamma   90.00
#
_symmetry.space_group_name_H-M   'P 1'
#
loop_
_entity.id
_entity.type
_entity.pdbx_description
1 polymer ?
#
loop_
_entity_poly.entity_id
_entity_poly.type
_entity_poly.pdbx_seq_one_letter_code
_entity_poly.pdbx_strand_id
1 'polypeptide(L)'
;MQELALWQPELDLYLREMLRLEGRSMFGAGMQCNCGRIFANNELNCQHHCCDCLTPELLCEDCMNDRHAYTPFHRLEVWNGHFFEQQSLEDTGLVLELGSHTKEKLCVMSELAPLETLTVIHTNGIHKITVRYCACNLAVHCRKQLLRAQLWPATVTNPQTAVTFDCLEQFQMLNLMTKTSGTEFYETLECLTDNTGMRVPPVSFLKS
;
A
#
# COMPACT_ATOMS: atom_id res chain seq x y z
N MET A 1 -26.38 -28.97 -9.91
CA MET A 1 -27.16 -28.73 -8.67
C MET A 1 -26.78 -29.60 -7.49
N GLN A 2 -25.94 -30.64 -7.65
CA GLN A 2 -25.57 -31.57 -6.55
C GLN A 2 -24.36 -31.10 -5.75
N GLU A 3 -23.49 -30.25 -6.32
CA GLU A 3 -22.30 -29.74 -5.64
C GLU A 3 -22.62 -28.75 -4.51
N LEU A 4 -23.57 -27.82 -4.69
CA LEU A 4 -23.95 -26.85 -3.65
C LEU A 4 -24.44 -27.51 -2.36
N ALA A 5 -25.05 -28.70 -2.44
CA ALA A 5 -25.46 -29.47 -1.27
C ALA A 5 -24.27 -30.02 -0.45
N LEU A 6 -23.08 -30.16 -1.06
CA LEU A 6 -21.85 -30.57 -0.38
C LEU A 6 -21.24 -29.42 0.44
N TRP A 7 -21.46 -28.17 0.04
CA TRP A 7 -20.92 -26.99 0.73
C TRP A 7 -21.73 -26.62 1.97
N GLN A 8 -23.04 -26.92 1.98
CA GLN A 8 -23.94 -26.55 3.07
C GLN A 8 -23.49 -27.02 4.47
N PRO A 9 -23.04 -28.27 4.69
CA PRO A 9 -22.52 -28.66 6.00
C PRO A 9 -21.17 -28.02 6.36
N GLU A 10 -20.38 -27.63 5.36
CA GLU A 10 -19.06 -27.02 5.54
C GLU A 10 -19.11 -25.50 5.74
N LEU A 11 -20.28 -24.86 5.54
CA LEU A 11 -20.42 -23.40 5.61
C LEU A 11 -19.81 -22.79 6.87
N ASP A 12 -20.02 -23.42 8.03
CA ASP A 12 -19.47 -22.95 9.31
C ASP A 12 -17.94 -22.95 9.32
N LEU A 13 -17.30 -23.92 8.67
CA LEU A 13 -15.84 -23.99 8.54
C LEU A 13 -15.34 -22.84 7.67
N TYR A 14 -15.90 -22.67 6.47
CA TYR A 14 -15.50 -21.61 5.55
C TYR A 14 -15.70 -20.23 6.15
N LEU A 15 -16.83 -19.99 6.82
CA LEU A 15 -17.11 -18.72 7.50
C LEU A 15 -16.11 -18.46 8.62
N ARG A 16 -15.77 -19.45 9.44
CA ARG A 16 -14.75 -19.29 10.49
C ARG A 16 -13.39 -18.96 9.91
N GLU A 17 -12.98 -19.63 8.83
CA GLU A 17 -11.69 -19.36 8.19
C GLU A 17 -11.65 -17.99 7.51
N MET A 18 -12.77 -17.51 6.94
CA MET A 18 -12.87 -16.14 6.42
C MET A 18 -12.79 -15.11 7.54
N LEU A 19 -13.57 -15.28 8.61
CA LEU A 19 -13.53 -14.38 9.78
C LEU A 19 -12.17 -14.39 10.48
N ARG A 20 -11.43 -15.51 10.43
CA ARG A 20 -10.06 -15.61 10.93
C ARG A 20 -9.11 -14.65 10.20
N LEU A 21 -9.35 -14.37 8.91
CA LEU A 21 -8.56 -13.43 8.10
C LEU A 21 -8.92 -11.97 8.40
N GLU A 22 -10.16 -11.70 8.80
CA GLU A 22 -10.60 -10.34 9.18
C GLU A 22 -10.23 -9.97 10.62
N GLY A 23 -9.99 -10.98 11.47
CA GLY A 23 -9.57 -10.80 12.86
C GLY A 23 -8.05 -10.95 13.05
N ARG A 24 -7.62 -10.95 14.32
CA ARG A 24 -6.22 -11.17 14.70
C ARG A 24 -5.73 -12.61 14.45
N SER A 25 -6.48 -13.42 13.71
CA SER A 25 -6.14 -14.81 13.40
C SER A 25 -5.75 -15.61 14.65
N MET A 26 -4.55 -16.20 14.69
CA MET A 26 -4.02 -16.92 15.87
C MET A 26 -3.30 -16.00 16.88
N PHE A 27 -3.18 -14.71 16.62
CA PHE A 27 -2.34 -13.80 17.39
C PHE A 27 -3.05 -13.21 18.61
N GLY A 28 -3.01 -13.94 19.73
CA GLY A 28 -3.51 -13.51 21.04
C GLY A 28 -2.56 -12.61 21.84
N ALA A 29 -2.94 -12.30 23.08
CA ALA A 29 -2.11 -11.57 24.05
C ALA A 29 -0.78 -12.30 24.32
N GLY A 30 0.34 -11.57 24.36
CA GLY A 30 1.67 -12.12 24.63
C GLY A 30 2.40 -12.71 23.41
N MET A 31 1.82 -12.59 22.21
CA MET A 31 2.51 -12.94 20.95
C MET A 31 3.67 -11.98 20.66
N GLN A 32 4.63 -12.50 19.90
CA GLN A 32 5.84 -11.78 19.50
C GLN A 32 5.84 -11.56 17.99
N CYS A 33 6.30 -10.38 17.57
CA CYS A 33 6.71 -10.13 16.19
C CYS A 33 7.92 -11.02 15.86
N ASN A 34 8.17 -11.28 14.57
CA ASN A 34 9.32 -12.06 14.11
C ASN A 34 10.68 -11.52 14.60
N CYS A 35 10.78 -10.21 14.89
CA CYS A 35 11.96 -9.59 15.47
C CYS A 35 12.11 -9.80 17.00
N GLY A 36 11.21 -10.54 17.64
CA GLY A 36 11.21 -10.81 19.08
C GLY A 36 10.52 -9.73 19.94
N ARG A 37 10.01 -8.65 19.34
CA ARG A 37 9.23 -7.64 20.06
C ARG A 37 7.90 -8.21 20.54
N ILE A 38 7.61 -8.06 21.82
CA ILE A 38 6.35 -8.50 22.42
C ILE A 38 5.30 -7.42 22.19
N PHE A 39 4.13 -7.81 21.67
CA PHE A 39 2.98 -6.91 21.63
C PHE A 39 2.43 -6.78 23.07
N ALA A 40 2.79 -5.71 23.78
CA ALA A 40 2.32 -5.47 25.13
C ALA A 40 0.81 -5.18 25.15
N ASN A 41 0.10 -5.69 26.17
CA ASN A 41 -1.36 -5.59 26.26
C ASN A 41 -1.89 -4.15 26.45
N ASN A 42 -1.05 -3.19 26.85
CA ASN A 42 -1.46 -1.86 27.32
C ASN A 42 -0.74 -0.69 26.64
N GLU A 43 0.15 -0.95 25.68
CA GLU A 43 0.79 0.09 24.88
C GLU A 43 0.40 -0.12 23.43
N LEU A 44 0.13 0.98 22.71
CA LEU A 44 -0.13 1.03 21.27
C LEU A 44 1.10 0.59 20.45
N ASN A 45 1.65 -0.58 20.74
CA ASN A 45 2.58 -1.27 19.85
C ASN A 45 1.73 -1.90 18.74
N CYS A 46 1.41 -1.04 17.78
CA CYS A 46 0.59 -1.26 16.61
C CYS A 46 0.85 -2.65 16.01
N GLN A 47 -0.17 -3.51 16.12
CA GLN A 47 -0.19 -4.77 15.39
C GLN A 47 -0.62 -4.43 13.97
N HIS A 48 0.34 -4.39 13.06
CA HIS A 48 0.08 -4.11 11.67
C HIS A 48 -0.21 -5.40 10.93
N HIS A 49 -1.19 -5.32 10.04
CA HIS A 49 -1.62 -6.35 9.12
C HIS A 49 -1.49 -5.83 7.69
N CYS A 50 -1.19 -6.71 6.75
CA CYS A 50 -1.16 -6.37 5.33
C CYS A 50 -2.25 -7.16 4.60
N CYS A 51 -3.14 -6.46 3.91
CA CYS A 51 -4.29 -7.06 3.21
C CYS A 51 -3.90 -7.75 1.89
N ASP A 52 -2.73 -7.42 1.34
CA ASP A 52 -2.30 -7.88 0.02
C ASP A 52 -1.21 -8.97 0.10
N CYS A 53 -0.58 -9.17 1.27
CA CYS A 53 0.32 -10.29 1.50
C CYS A 53 -0.46 -11.61 1.65
N LEU A 54 0.10 -12.70 1.13
CA LEU A 54 -0.50 -14.03 1.25
C LEU A 54 -0.58 -14.51 2.70
N THR A 55 0.39 -14.14 3.55
CA THR A 55 0.43 -14.54 4.95
C THR A 55 -0.12 -13.43 5.85
N PRO A 56 -1.21 -13.68 6.61
CA PRO A 56 -1.83 -12.69 7.50
C PRO A 56 -1.08 -12.62 8.84
N GLU A 57 0.21 -12.29 8.79
CA GLU A 57 1.04 -12.13 9.98
C GLU A 57 0.88 -10.75 10.59
N LEU A 58 0.81 -10.69 11.93
CA LEU A 58 0.91 -9.43 12.65
C LEU A 58 2.37 -9.06 12.87
N LEU A 59 2.74 -7.87 12.41
CA LEU A 59 4.09 -7.33 12.51
C LEU A 59 4.09 -6.02 13.30
N CYS A 60 5.22 -5.72 13.95
CA CYS A 60 5.49 -4.35 14.38
C CYS A 60 5.80 -3.45 13.18
N GLU A 61 5.72 -2.14 13.36
CA GLU A 61 5.93 -1.12 12.32
C GLU A 61 7.24 -1.35 11.53
N ASP A 62 8.36 -1.52 12.21
CA ASP A 62 9.66 -1.73 11.54
C ASP A 62 9.68 -2.99 10.67
N CYS A 63 9.15 -4.12 11.18
CA CYS A 63 9.08 -5.35 10.40
C CYS A 63 8.11 -5.23 9.23
N MET A 64 7.04 -4.44 9.39
CA MET A 64 6.10 -4.14 8.32
C MET A 64 6.78 -3.34 7.22
N ASN A 65 7.51 -2.28 7.59
CA ASN A 65 8.26 -1.43 6.67
C ASN A 65 9.38 -2.21 5.95
N ASP A 66 10.12 -3.05 6.68
CA ASP A 66 11.17 -3.89 6.11
C ASP A 66 10.64 -4.86 5.05
N ARG A 67 9.50 -5.51 5.35
CA ARG A 67 8.83 -6.44 4.44
C ARG A 67 8.29 -5.71 3.20
N HIS A 68 7.75 -4.51 3.37
CA HIS A 68 7.11 -3.74 2.30
C HIS A 68 8.02 -2.74 1.59
N ALA A 69 9.32 -2.71 1.93
CA ALA A 69 10.30 -1.85 1.28
C ALA A 69 10.37 -2.02 -0.26
N TYR A 70 9.95 -3.18 -0.78
CA TYR A 70 9.90 -3.49 -2.21
C TYR A 70 8.49 -3.68 -2.76
N THR A 71 7.48 -3.61 -1.89
CA THR A 71 6.07 -3.66 -2.25
C THR A 71 5.34 -2.53 -1.54
N PRO A 72 5.74 -1.27 -1.80
CA PRO A 72 5.32 -0.12 -1.01
C PRO A 72 3.88 0.29 -1.27
N PHE A 73 3.13 -0.41 -2.13
CA PHE A 73 1.73 -0.11 -2.45
C PHE A 73 0.76 -1.16 -1.92
N HIS A 74 1.23 -2.11 -1.10
CA HIS A 74 0.31 -2.99 -0.39
C HIS A 74 -0.51 -2.19 0.63
N ARG A 75 -1.79 -2.54 0.77
CA ARG A 75 -2.69 -1.92 1.74
C ARG A 75 -2.43 -2.48 3.13
N LEU A 76 -2.22 -1.58 4.08
CA LEU A 76 -1.89 -1.89 5.46
C LEU A 76 -3.04 -1.48 6.38
N GLU A 77 -3.20 -2.24 7.45
CA GLU A 77 -4.16 -1.97 8.51
C GLU A 77 -3.48 -2.07 9.87
N VAL A 78 -3.99 -1.33 10.84
CA VAL A 78 -3.54 -1.37 12.23
C VAL A 78 -4.68 -1.76 13.15
N TRP A 79 -4.37 -2.63 14.11
CA TRP A 79 -5.32 -2.99 15.15
C TRP A 79 -5.49 -1.83 16.16
N ASN A 80 -6.68 -1.23 16.20
CA ASN A 80 -6.98 -0.12 17.10
C ASN A 80 -7.49 -0.55 18.49
N GLY A 81 -7.49 -1.86 18.77
CA GLY A 81 -8.07 -2.45 19.99
C GLY A 81 -9.40 -3.15 19.75
N HIS A 82 -10.16 -2.71 18.74
CA HIS A 82 -11.49 -3.24 18.42
C HIS A 82 -11.56 -3.89 17.04
N PHE A 83 -10.97 -3.26 16.03
CA PHE A 83 -10.96 -3.72 14.64
C PHE A 83 -9.69 -3.24 13.93
N PHE A 84 -9.48 -3.75 12.71
CA PHE A 84 -8.42 -3.26 11.82
C PHE A 84 -8.88 -1.99 11.12
N GLU A 85 -8.15 -0.91 11.35
CA GLU A 85 -8.34 0.35 10.66
C GLU A 85 -7.30 0.50 9.55
N GLN A 86 -7.74 0.90 8.36
CA GLN A 86 -6.84 1.23 7.26
C GLN A 86 -5.82 2.29 7.71
N GLN A 87 -4.56 2.02 7.39
CA GLN A 87 -3.45 2.91 7.64
C GLN A 87 -2.81 3.29 6.30
N SER A 88 -2.52 4.57 6.09
CA SER A 88 -1.75 4.96 4.90
C SER A 88 -0.29 4.56 5.08
N LEU A 89 0.40 4.32 3.97
CA LEU A 89 1.83 3.98 3.98
C LEU A 89 2.69 5.15 4.47
N GLU A 90 2.22 6.39 4.28
CA GLU A 90 2.79 7.58 4.90
C GLU A 90 2.70 7.50 6.44
N ASP A 91 1.59 7.01 7.00
CA ASP A 91 1.40 6.89 8.45
C ASP A 91 2.25 5.77 9.09
N THR A 92 2.78 4.80 8.32
CA THR A 92 3.67 3.76 8.86
C THR A 92 5.13 4.21 8.93
N GLY A 93 5.45 5.40 8.42
CA GLY A 93 6.84 5.87 8.30
C GLY A 93 7.62 5.19 7.17
N LEU A 94 6.95 4.47 6.26
CA LEU A 94 7.63 3.88 5.09
C LEU A 94 8.09 5.00 4.15
N VAL A 95 9.41 5.08 3.94
CA VAL A 95 10.00 6.03 2.99
C VAL A 95 10.46 5.29 1.74
N LEU A 96 9.91 5.68 0.59
CA LEU A 96 10.38 5.23 -0.71
C LEU A 96 11.62 6.05 -1.13
N GLU A 97 12.79 5.46 -0.95
CA GLU A 97 14.07 6.01 -1.39
C GLU A 97 14.18 5.94 -2.92
N LEU A 98 14.16 7.10 -3.59
CA LEU A 98 14.31 7.21 -5.03
C LEU A 98 15.77 7.46 -5.41
N GLY A 99 16.19 6.95 -6.57
CA GLY A 99 17.54 7.13 -7.10
C GLY A 99 18.09 5.85 -7.71
N SER A 100 19.41 5.75 -7.80
CA SER A 100 20.11 4.56 -8.31
C SER A 100 20.96 3.89 -7.23
N HIS A 101 20.53 4.06 -5.98
CA HIS A 101 21.11 3.50 -4.78
C HIS A 101 20.28 2.30 -4.34
N THR A 102 20.94 1.29 -3.76
CA THR A 102 20.28 0.08 -3.25
C THR A 102 20.49 0.00 -1.75
N LYS A 103 19.80 -0.93 -1.05
CA LYS A 103 20.09 -1.21 0.37
C LYS A 103 21.56 -1.56 0.61
N GLU A 104 22.22 -2.18 -0.37
CA GLU A 104 23.65 -2.53 -0.33
C GLU A 104 24.57 -1.34 -0.68
N LYS A 105 24.07 -0.36 -1.43
CA LYS A 105 24.80 0.83 -1.86
C LYS A 105 24.02 2.09 -1.53
N LEU A 106 24.01 2.43 -0.25
CA LEU A 106 23.29 3.58 0.29
C LEU A 106 23.79 4.90 -0.30
N CYS A 107 22.89 5.87 -0.39
CA CYS A 107 23.24 7.25 -0.70
C CYS A 107 23.70 7.95 0.59
N VAL A 108 24.96 8.36 0.66
CA VAL A 108 25.52 9.10 1.82
C VAL A 108 24.80 10.43 2.06
N MET A 109 24.20 11.00 1.02
CA MET A 109 23.48 12.28 1.07
C MET A 109 21.96 12.11 1.26
N SER A 110 21.46 10.88 1.52
CA SER A 110 20.01 10.63 1.66
C SER A 110 19.43 11.46 2.81
N GLU A 111 20.05 11.46 3.98
CA GLU A 111 19.52 12.19 5.16
C GLU A 111 19.41 13.71 4.98
N LEU A 112 20.12 14.28 3.99
CA LEU A 112 20.06 15.72 3.68
C LEU A 112 18.94 16.07 2.69
N ALA A 113 18.39 15.07 2.01
CA ALA A 113 17.30 15.27 1.07
C ALA A 113 15.97 15.39 1.83
N PRO A 114 15.09 16.34 1.44
CA PRO A 114 13.80 16.49 2.07
C PRO A 114 12.91 15.26 1.83
N LEU A 115 12.05 14.98 2.80
CA LEU A 115 10.92 14.08 2.63
C LEU A 115 9.77 14.82 1.96
N GLU A 116 9.16 14.19 0.98
CA GLU A 116 8.02 14.76 0.24
C GLU A 116 6.87 13.76 0.22
N THR A 117 5.63 14.26 0.31
CA THR A 117 4.43 13.43 0.13
C THR A 117 4.13 13.29 -1.35
N LEU A 118 3.91 12.06 -1.82
CA LEU A 118 3.50 11.76 -3.19
C LEU A 118 2.21 10.95 -3.18
N THR A 119 1.24 11.37 -3.99
CA THR A 119 0.05 10.53 -4.25
C THR A 119 0.34 9.57 -5.40
N VAL A 120 0.22 8.27 -5.17
CA VAL A 120 0.46 7.23 -6.18
C VAL A 120 -0.83 6.50 -6.51
N ILE A 121 -1.19 6.47 -7.79
CA ILE A 121 -2.31 5.69 -8.30
C ILE A 121 -1.78 4.30 -8.69
N HIS A 122 -2.29 3.27 -8.01
CA HIS A 122 -1.92 1.87 -8.20
C HIS A 122 -3.15 1.01 -8.53
N THR A 123 -2.92 -0.25 -8.91
CA THR A 123 -3.95 -1.20 -9.35
C THR A 123 -4.93 -1.58 -8.24
N ASN A 124 -4.52 -1.45 -6.97
CA ASN A 124 -5.32 -1.76 -5.79
C ASN A 124 -5.88 -0.51 -5.08
N GLY A 125 -5.68 0.70 -5.63
CA GLY A 125 -6.17 1.95 -5.04
C GLY A 125 -5.18 3.12 -5.15
N ILE A 126 -5.48 4.19 -4.42
CA ILE A 126 -4.75 5.45 -4.39
C ILE A 126 -4.03 5.55 -3.05
N HIS A 127 -2.71 5.70 -3.11
CA HIS A 127 -1.83 5.68 -1.95
C HIS A 127 -1.22 7.05 -1.71
N LYS A 128 -1.17 7.49 -0.46
CA LYS A 128 -0.26 8.55 -0.03
C LYS A 128 0.98 7.92 0.56
N ILE A 129 2.14 8.26 0.00
CA ILE A 129 3.43 7.74 0.43
C ILE A 129 4.40 8.87 0.71
N THR A 130 5.36 8.62 1.59
CA THR A 130 6.53 9.47 1.74
C THR A 130 7.62 9.02 0.78
N VAL A 131 8.12 9.94 -0.05
CA VAL A 131 9.25 9.71 -0.95
C VAL A 131 10.45 10.55 -0.55
N ARG A 132 11.63 10.05 -0.88
CA ARG A 132 12.87 10.82 -0.78
C ARG A 132 13.61 10.77 -2.10
N TYR A 133 13.75 11.93 -2.73
CA TYR A 133 14.55 12.04 -3.96
C TYR A 133 16.04 12.04 -3.62
N CYS A 134 16.83 11.25 -4.34
CA CYS A 134 18.27 11.35 -4.22
C CYS A 134 18.74 12.74 -4.69
N ALA A 135 19.57 13.38 -3.87
CA ALA A 135 20.16 14.71 -4.12
C ALA A 135 21.71 14.69 -4.13
N CYS A 136 22.33 13.51 -4.29
CA CYS A 136 23.78 13.41 -4.38
C CYS A 136 24.31 13.96 -5.72
N ASN A 137 25.63 14.06 -5.87
CA ASN A 137 26.28 14.52 -7.10
C ASN A 137 26.03 13.61 -8.32
N LEU A 138 25.61 12.36 -8.11
CA LEU A 138 25.23 11.41 -9.16
C LEU A 138 23.71 11.40 -9.42
N ALA A 139 22.94 12.21 -8.70
CA ALA A 139 21.49 12.23 -8.82
C ALA A 139 21.06 12.71 -10.21
N VAL A 140 20.08 12.00 -10.78
CA VAL A 140 19.38 12.46 -11.98
C VAL A 140 18.16 13.30 -11.58
N HIS A 141 17.61 14.05 -12.53
CA HIS A 141 16.39 14.84 -12.30
C HIS A 141 15.23 14.01 -11.71
N CYS A 142 14.42 14.58 -10.82
CA CYS A 142 13.34 13.90 -10.09
C CYS A 142 12.46 12.99 -10.97
N ARG A 143 11.96 13.50 -12.11
CA ARG A 143 11.20 12.70 -13.10
C ARG A 143 11.89 11.42 -13.54
N LYS A 144 13.21 11.43 -13.75
CA LYS A 144 13.96 10.24 -14.15
C LYS A 144 14.09 9.26 -12.98
N GLN A 145 14.13 9.75 -11.75
CA GLN A 145 14.13 8.89 -10.56
C GLN A 145 12.77 8.17 -10.42
N LEU A 146 11.66 8.88 -10.59
CA LEU A 146 10.31 8.29 -10.59
C LEU A 146 10.15 7.24 -11.70
N LEU A 147 10.53 7.57 -12.93
CA LEU A 147 10.44 6.63 -14.06
C LEU A 147 11.29 5.37 -13.84
N ARG A 148 12.46 5.51 -13.20
CA ARG A 148 13.30 4.35 -12.82
C ARG A 148 12.66 3.50 -11.72
N ALA A 149 11.84 4.11 -10.86
CA ALA A 149 11.02 3.43 -9.88
C ALA A 149 9.66 2.96 -10.44
N GLN A 150 9.48 2.96 -11.76
CA GLN A 150 8.23 2.56 -12.44
C GLN A 150 7.01 3.42 -12.07
N LEU A 151 7.27 4.69 -11.73
CA LEU A 151 6.28 5.70 -11.43
C LEU A 151 6.24 6.74 -12.56
N TRP A 152 5.10 6.83 -13.24
CA TRP A 152 4.87 7.82 -14.27
C TRP A 152 4.37 9.12 -13.62
N PRO A 153 5.13 10.23 -13.66
CA PRO A 153 4.70 11.47 -13.05
C PRO A 153 3.53 12.11 -13.82
N ALA A 154 2.53 12.63 -13.11
CA ALA A 154 1.39 13.32 -13.72
C ALA A 154 1.78 14.70 -14.30
N THR A 155 2.82 15.34 -13.75
CA THR A 155 3.36 16.62 -14.22
C THR A 155 4.87 16.53 -14.45
N VAL A 156 5.40 17.38 -15.34
CA VAL A 156 6.85 17.41 -15.63
C VAL A 156 7.62 18.15 -14.54
N THR A 157 7.03 19.21 -14.00
CA THR A 157 7.61 20.07 -12.95
C THR A 157 6.95 19.77 -11.61
N ASN A 158 7.75 19.36 -10.63
CA ASN A 158 7.32 19.04 -9.26
C ASN A 158 6.09 18.10 -9.18
N PRO A 159 6.24 16.82 -9.57
CA PRO A 159 5.14 15.88 -9.54
C PRO A 159 4.67 15.59 -8.10
N GLN A 160 3.44 15.98 -7.80
CA GLN A 160 2.72 15.64 -6.57
C GLN A 160 1.88 14.37 -6.70
N THR A 161 1.73 13.89 -7.94
CA THR A 161 1.01 12.66 -8.27
C THR A 161 1.81 11.84 -9.28
N ALA A 162 1.83 10.53 -9.09
CA ALA A 162 2.35 9.58 -10.05
C ALA A 162 1.41 8.39 -10.22
N VAL A 163 1.52 7.70 -11.35
CA VAL A 163 0.77 6.47 -11.64
C VAL A 163 1.78 5.35 -11.83
N THR A 164 1.54 4.20 -11.19
CA THR A 164 2.38 3.01 -11.42
C THR A 164 2.24 2.53 -12.86
N PHE A 165 3.32 1.97 -13.42
CA PHE A 165 3.28 1.44 -14.79
C PHE A 165 2.26 0.29 -14.91
N ASP A 166 2.16 -0.58 -13.90
CA ASP A 166 1.16 -1.65 -13.83
C ASP A 166 -0.28 -1.11 -13.91
N CYS A 167 -0.57 0.00 -13.25
CA CYS A 167 -1.88 0.65 -13.30
C CYS A 167 -2.18 1.21 -14.70
N LEU A 168 -1.18 1.77 -15.39
CA LEU A 168 -1.34 2.24 -16.76
C LEU A 168 -1.58 1.08 -17.73
N GLU A 169 -0.87 -0.04 -17.56
CA GLU A 169 -1.05 -1.25 -18.37
C GLU A 169 -2.45 -1.87 -18.15
N GLN A 170 -2.89 -1.97 -16.89
CA GLN A 170 -4.23 -2.45 -16.56
C GLN A 170 -5.31 -1.56 -17.19
N PHE A 171 -5.18 -0.24 -17.06
CA PHE A 171 -6.10 0.70 -17.70
C PHE A 171 -6.11 0.53 -19.22
N GLN A 172 -4.95 0.41 -19.85
CA GLN A 172 -4.85 0.22 -21.30
C GLN A 172 -5.59 -1.05 -21.74
N MET A 173 -5.44 -2.15 -21.02
CA MET A 173 -6.13 -3.40 -21.34
C MET A 173 -7.65 -3.26 -21.18
N LEU A 174 -8.13 -2.67 -20.09
CA LEU A 174 -9.58 -2.46 -19.87
C LEU A 174 -10.18 -1.48 -20.88
N ASN A 175 -9.46 -0.41 -21.20
CA ASN A 175 -9.89 0.55 -22.21
C ASN A 175 -10.04 -0.13 -23.59
N LEU A 176 -9.10 -0.99 -23.97
CA LEU A 176 -9.14 -1.71 -25.25
C LEU A 176 -10.20 -2.81 -25.28
N MET A 177 -10.35 -3.59 -24.20
CA MET A 177 -11.21 -4.77 -24.18
C MET A 177 -12.67 -4.45 -23.87
N THR A 178 -12.93 -3.52 -22.95
CA THR A 178 -14.27 -3.23 -22.43
C THR A 178 -14.69 -1.78 -22.64
N LYS A 179 -13.87 -0.95 -23.29
CA LYS A 179 -14.13 0.49 -23.51
C LYS A 179 -14.34 1.28 -22.22
N THR A 180 -13.77 0.80 -21.12
CA THR A 180 -13.81 1.49 -19.83
C THR A 180 -13.19 2.87 -19.98
N SER A 181 -13.93 3.90 -19.60
CA SER A 181 -13.45 5.27 -19.60
C SER A 181 -12.42 5.50 -18.49
N GLY A 182 -11.61 6.55 -18.62
CA GLY A 182 -10.67 6.94 -17.55
C GLY A 182 -11.39 7.27 -16.25
N THR A 183 -12.58 7.88 -16.33
CA THR A 183 -13.40 8.23 -15.16
C THR A 183 -13.90 7.00 -14.42
N GLU A 184 -14.52 6.03 -15.11
CA GLU A 184 -15.02 4.79 -14.49
C GLU A 184 -13.88 3.98 -13.86
N PHE A 185 -12.71 3.93 -14.53
CA PHE A 185 -11.55 3.26 -13.99
C PHE A 185 -11.04 3.95 -12.71
N TYR A 186 -10.96 5.28 -12.71
CA TYR A 186 -10.54 6.05 -11.55
C TYR A 186 -11.53 5.94 -10.39
N GLU A 187 -12.85 6.03 -10.64
CA GLU A 187 -13.90 5.81 -9.63
C GLU A 187 -13.81 4.40 -9.03
N THR A 188 -13.43 3.39 -9.83
CA THR A 188 -13.16 2.04 -9.34
C THR A 188 -11.98 2.04 -8.36
N LEU A 189 -10.90 2.76 -8.68
CA LEU A 189 -9.74 2.89 -7.79
C LEU A 189 -10.09 3.67 -6.50
N GLU A 190 -10.95 4.68 -6.58
CA GLU A 190 -11.46 5.39 -5.39
C GLU A 190 -12.24 4.42 -4.49
N CYS A 191 -13.12 3.59 -5.05
CA CYS A 191 -13.85 2.57 -4.30
C CYS A 191 -12.93 1.51 -3.69
N LEU A 192 -11.85 1.11 -4.39
CA LEU A 192 -10.85 0.18 -3.86
C LEU A 192 -10.03 0.79 -2.72
N THR A 193 -9.86 2.11 -2.73
CA THR A 193 -9.17 2.87 -1.68
C THR A 193 -10.07 2.99 -0.45
N ASP A 194 -11.28 3.54 -0.64
CA ASP A 194 -12.30 3.68 0.38
C ASP A 194 -13.70 3.61 -0.26
N ASN A 195 -14.34 2.45 -0.10
CA ASN A 195 -15.69 2.21 -0.61
C ASN A 195 -16.79 2.93 0.20
N THR A 196 -16.45 3.59 1.32
CA THR A 196 -17.41 4.32 2.14
C THR A 196 -17.60 5.77 1.68
N GLY A 197 -16.71 6.27 0.81
CA GLY A 197 -16.74 7.66 0.33
C GLY A 197 -16.30 8.70 1.36
N MET A 198 -15.76 8.28 2.51
CA MET A 198 -15.40 9.18 3.62
C MET A 198 -13.96 9.72 3.51
N ARG A 199 -13.07 9.04 2.79
CA ARG A 199 -11.62 9.29 2.71
C ARG A 199 -11.11 9.44 1.27
N VAL A 200 -11.99 9.83 0.33
CA VAL A 200 -11.61 10.02 -1.08
C VAL A 200 -10.67 11.24 -1.23
N PRO A 201 -9.47 11.10 -1.81
CA PRO A 201 -8.59 12.23 -2.08
C PRO A 201 -9.28 13.24 -3.01
N PRO A 202 -9.11 14.55 -2.81
CA PRO A 202 -9.74 15.56 -3.67
C PRO A 202 -9.30 15.41 -5.13
N VAL A 203 -10.27 15.22 -6.02
CA VAL A 203 -10.02 14.98 -7.45
C VAL A 203 -9.62 16.28 -8.15
N SER A 204 -8.34 16.45 -8.47
CA SER A 204 -7.85 17.60 -9.27
C SER A 204 -7.81 17.34 -10.78
N PHE A 205 -8.03 16.10 -11.24
CA PHE A 205 -7.73 15.68 -12.62
C PHE A 205 -8.94 15.58 -13.56
N LEU A 206 -10.18 15.79 -13.10
CA LEU A 206 -11.39 15.59 -13.93
C LEU A 206 -12.02 16.90 -14.46
N LYS A 207 -11.31 18.02 -14.42
CA LYS A 207 -11.76 19.27 -15.06
C LYS A 207 -10.82 19.65 -16.21
N SER A 208 -10.97 18.97 -17.33
CA SER A 208 -10.47 19.42 -18.64
C SER A 208 -11.45 19.05 -19.72
#